data_AF-A0A7X2PT74-F1
#
_entry.id   AF-A0A7X2PT74-F1
#
_cell.length_a   1.000
_cell.length_b   1.000
_cell.length_c   1.000
_cell.angle_alpha   90.00
_cell.angle_beta   90.00
_cell.angle_gamma   90.00
#
_symmetry.space_group_name_H-M   'P 1'
#
loop_
_entity.id
_entity.type
_entity.pdbx_description
1 polymer ?
#
loop_
_entity_poly.entity_id
_entity_poly.type
_entity_poly.pdbx_seq_one_letter_code
_entity_poly.pdbx_strand_id
1 'polypeptide(L)'
;MTTSTVQQKRRSLVLVIAFTVLAATAQVLIKFGTVRLNQNPSLIGLLTNFPLIGGLALYGVGSAMMVIALRHGELSFLYPLISLSYVWVAILSVVVFQEEMNPYKIAGIGVIIAGVAVMGNGARK
;
A
#
# COMPACT_ATOMS: atom_id res chain seq x y z
N MET A 1 -26.91 5.35 19.65
CA MET A 1 -26.24 6.08 18.55
C MET A 1 -24.70 6.08 18.65
N THR A 2 -24.09 5.56 19.73
CA THR A 2 -22.62 5.49 19.91
C THR A 2 -21.96 4.20 19.40
N THR A 3 -22.73 3.12 19.21
CA THR A 3 -22.22 1.82 18.72
C THR A 3 -21.96 1.78 17.21
N SER A 4 -22.74 2.53 16.42
CA SER A 4 -22.58 2.59 14.95
C SER A 4 -21.27 3.28 14.54
N THR A 5 -20.85 4.33 15.25
CA THR A 5 -19.62 5.09 14.92
C THR A 5 -18.34 4.31 15.22
N VAL A 6 -18.31 3.53 16.32
CA VAL A 6 -17.16 2.66 16.65
C VAL A 6 -17.04 1.50 15.65
N GLN A 7 -18.18 0.91 15.25
CA GLN A 7 -18.21 -0.19 14.30
C GLN A 7 -17.83 0.25 12.87
N GLN A 8 -18.24 1.46 12.47
CA GLN A 8 -17.84 2.07 11.20
C GLN A 8 -16.34 2.38 11.17
N LYS A 9 -15.77 2.91 12.26
CA LYS A 9 -14.31 3.14 12.37
C LYS A 9 -13.50 1.86 12.25
N ARG A 10 -13.93 0.79 12.93
CA ARG A 10 -13.24 -0.52 12.87
C ARG A 10 -13.31 -1.14 11.48
N ARG A 11 -14.45 -1.01 10.78
CA ARG A 11 -14.61 -1.45 9.38
C ARG A 11 -13.72 -0.67 8.42
N SER A 12 -13.68 0.65 8.53
CA SER A 12 -12.78 1.48 7.72
C SER A 12 -11.33 1.07 7.98
N LEU A 13 -10.89 1.00 9.24
CA LEU A 13 -9.51 0.62 9.57
C LEU A 13 -9.09 -0.75 9.01
N VAL A 14 -9.99 -1.75 9.07
CA VAL A 14 -9.75 -3.07 8.47
C VAL A 14 -9.66 -3.00 6.94
N LEU A 15 -10.55 -2.25 6.28
CA LEU A 15 -10.52 -2.07 4.82
C LEU A 15 -9.24 -1.35 4.36
N VAL A 16 -8.80 -0.36 5.13
CA VAL A 16 -7.55 0.37 4.91
C VAL A 16 -6.35 -0.54 4.99
N ILE A 17 -6.27 -1.33 6.06
CA ILE A 17 -5.17 -2.28 6.25
C ILE A 17 -5.17 -3.30 5.11
N ALA A 18 -6.34 -3.85 4.76
CA ALA A 18 -6.45 -4.81 3.67
C ALA A 18 -5.99 -4.22 2.31
N PHE A 19 -6.45 -3.02 1.97
CA PHE A 19 -6.06 -2.33 0.73
C PHE A 19 -4.56 -2.02 0.71
N THR A 20 -4.03 -1.49 1.80
CA THR A 20 -2.63 -1.06 1.87
C THR A 20 -1.65 -2.23 1.87
N VAL A 21 -2.02 -3.37 2.48
CA VAL A 21 -1.27 -4.63 2.39
C VAL A 21 -1.29 -5.19 0.96
N LEU A 22 -2.45 -5.16 0.30
CA LEU A 22 -2.58 -5.63 -1.09
C LEU A 22 -1.74 -4.78 -2.04
N ALA A 23 -1.79 -3.46 -1.90
CA ALA A 23 -0.97 -2.52 -2.68
C ALA A 23 0.52 -2.73 -2.44
N ALA A 24 0.93 -2.91 -1.17
CA ALA A 24 2.33 -3.16 -0.84
C ALA A 24 2.83 -4.50 -1.39
N THR A 25 2.00 -5.54 -1.33
CA THR A 25 2.30 -6.87 -1.91
C THR A 25 2.52 -6.76 -3.42
N ALA A 26 1.67 -6.02 -4.12
CA ALA A 26 1.82 -5.78 -5.56
C ALA A 26 3.18 -5.14 -5.89
N GLN A 27 3.54 -4.06 -5.18
CA GLN A 27 4.79 -3.34 -5.40
C GLN A 27 6.03 -4.19 -5.10
N VAL A 28 6.00 -4.96 -4.01
CA VAL A 28 7.10 -5.88 -3.63
C VAL A 28 7.25 -7.00 -4.66
N LEU A 29 6.14 -7.56 -5.15
CA LEU A 29 6.16 -8.63 -6.15
C LEU A 29 6.70 -8.15 -7.51
N ILE A 30 6.36 -6.91 -7.91
CA ILE A 30 6.95 -6.25 -9.08
C ILE A 30 8.46 -6.09 -8.89
N LYS A 31 8.91 -5.55 -7.75
CA LYS A 31 10.35 -5.39 -7.45
C LYS A 31 11.08 -6.73 -7.45
N PHE A 32 10.47 -7.78 -6.92
CA PHE A 32 11.03 -9.12 -6.93
C PHE A 32 11.15 -9.67 -8.36
N GLY A 33 10.14 -9.45 -9.19
CA GLY A 33 10.15 -9.82 -10.61
C GLY A 33 11.25 -9.11 -11.41
N THR A 34 11.44 -7.80 -11.19
CA THR A 34 12.46 -7.01 -11.90
C THR A 34 13.89 -7.36 -11.46
N VAL A 35 14.12 -7.62 -10.17
CA VAL A 35 15.44 -8.07 -9.67
C VAL A 35 15.86 -9.39 -10.31
N ARG A 36 14.92 -10.33 -10.51
CA ARG A 36 15.19 -11.59 -11.24
C ARG A 36 15.43 -11.38 -12.73
N LEU A 37 14.88 -10.31 -13.31
CA LEU A 37 15.03 -9.97 -14.72
C LEU A 37 16.37 -9.31 -15.07
N ASN A 38 17.04 -8.67 -14.10
CA ASN A 38 18.33 -7.99 -14.31
C ASN A 38 19.44 -8.92 -14.84
N GLN A 39 19.24 -10.24 -14.83
CA GLN A 39 20.16 -11.20 -15.43
C GLN A 39 19.99 -11.35 -16.96
N ASN A 40 18.84 -10.95 -17.54
CA ASN A 40 18.59 -10.94 -18.99
C ASN A 40 17.52 -9.89 -19.36
N PRO A 41 17.89 -8.69 -19.84
CA PRO A 41 16.96 -7.60 -20.16
C PRO A 41 16.25 -7.81 -21.50
N SER A 42 15.57 -8.94 -21.68
CA SER A 42 14.73 -9.17 -22.85
C SER A 42 13.29 -8.72 -22.57
N LEU A 43 12.68 -8.01 -23.52
CA LEU A 43 11.26 -7.60 -23.48
C LEU A 43 10.33 -8.82 -23.31
N ILE A 44 10.73 -9.96 -23.86
CA ILE A 44 10.00 -11.23 -23.73
C ILE A 44 10.09 -11.74 -22.29
N GLY A 45 11.26 -11.67 -21.65
CA GLY A 45 11.47 -12.06 -20.26
C GLY A 45 10.61 -11.26 -19.29
N LEU A 46 10.36 -9.99 -19.59
CA LEU A 46 9.43 -9.13 -18.83
C LEU A 46 8.01 -9.70 -18.85
N LEU A 47 7.56 -10.20 -20.01
CA LEU A 47 6.24 -10.79 -20.20
C LEU A 47 6.12 -12.27 -19.78
N THR A 48 7.22 -12.95 -19.45
CA THR A 48 7.21 -14.35 -18.98
C THR A 48 7.46 -14.50 -17.47
N ASN A 49 7.80 -13.42 -16.78
CA ASN A 49 8.10 -13.47 -15.34
C ASN A 49 6.81 -13.51 -14.51
N PHE A 50 6.41 -14.71 -14.08
CA PHE A 50 5.20 -14.93 -13.28
C PHE A 50 5.06 -13.99 -12.06
N PRO A 51 6.09 -13.76 -11.23
CA PRO A 51 6.03 -12.77 -10.16
C PRO A 51 5.71 -11.36 -10.66
N LEU A 52 6.35 -10.92 -11.74
CA LEU A 52 6.13 -9.59 -12.31
C LEU A 52 4.69 -9.44 -12.84
N ILE A 53 4.19 -10.44 -13.56
CA ILE A 53 2.82 -10.45 -14.11
C ILE A 53 1.79 -10.46 -12.97
N GLY A 54 2.00 -11.30 -11.95
CA GLY A 54 1.14 -11.33 -10.76
C GLY A 54 1.13 -9.99 -10.04
N GLY A 55 2.30 -9.36 -9.90
CA GLY A 55 2.44 -8.04 -9.29
C GLY A 55 1.75 -6.94 -10.10
N LEU A 56 1.91 -6.95 -11.42
CA LEU A 56 1.23 -6.05 -12.36
C LEU A 56 -0.29 -6.23 -12.35
N ALA A 57 -0.78 -7.47 -12.33
CA ALA A 57 -2.21 -7.77 -12.24
C ALA A 57 -2.80 -7.26 -10.91
N LEU A 58 -2.14 -7.56 -9.78
CA LEU A 58 -2.51 -7.03 -8.46
C LEU A 58 -2.48 -5.50 -8.42
N TYR A 59 -1.47 -4.89 -9.04
CA TYR A 59 -1.36 -3.43 -9.14
C TYR A 59 -2.49 -2.82 -10.00
N GLY A 60 -2.86 -3.48 -11.10
CA GLY A 60 -3.99 -3.09 -11.94
C GLY A 60 -5.32 -3.17 -11.20
N VAL A 61 -5.55 -4.26 -10.46
CA VAL A 61 -6.74 -4.41 -9.60
C VAL A 61 -6.76 -3.34 -8.50
N GLY A 62 -5.62 -3.10 -7.83
CA GLY A 62 -5.50 -2.06 -6.81
C GLY A 62 -5.77 -0.67 -7.37
N SER A 63 -5.28 -0.39 -8.58
CA SER A 63 -5.54 0.88 -9.28
C SER A 63 -7.01 1.04 -9.66
N ALA A 64 -7.68 -0.02 -10.15
CA ALA A 64 -9.11 0.01 -10.43
C ALA A 64 -9.94 0.24 -9.16
N MET A 65 -9.60 -0.44 -8.06
CA MET A 65 -10.21 -0.18 -6.75
C MET A 65 -9.99 1.26 -6.29
N MET A 66 -8.80 1.83 -6.52
CA MET A 66 -8.49 3.22 -6.18
C MET A 66 -9.35 4.20 -6.99
N VAL A 67 -9.52 3.97 -8.30
CA VAL A 67 -10.39 4.80 -9.15
C VAL A 67 -11.83 4.77 -8.66
N ILE A 68 -12.34 3.59 -8.29
CA ILE A 68 -13.69 3.43 -7.74
C ILE A 68 -13.81 4.13 -6.38
N ALA A 69 -12.80 4.01 -5.52
CA ALA A 69 -12.76 4.67 -4.22
C ALA A 69 -12.77 6.19 -4.38
N LEU A 70 -11.95 6.75 -5.28
CA LEU A 70 -11.90 8.18 -5.60
C LEU A 70 -13.20 8.71 -6.18
N ARG A 71 -13.98 7.88 -6.87
CA ARG A 71 -15.29 8.26 -7.40
C ARG A 71 -16.35 8.46 -6.30
N HIS A 72 -16.23 7.76 -5.17
CA HIS A 72 -17.26 7.75 -4.11
C HIS A 72 -16.77 8.32 -2.77
N GLY A 73 -15.47 8.54 -2.60
CA GLY A 73 -14.84 9.04 -1.39
C GLY A 73 -14.10 10.34 -1.63
N GLU A 74 -13.96 11.14 -0.58
CA GLU A 74 -13.21 12.39 -0.65
C GLU A 74 -11.71 12.12 -0.79
N LEU A 75 -11.04 12.84 -1.71
CA LEU A 75 -9.59 12.74 -1.90
C LEU A 75 -8.83 12.97 -0.59
N SER A 76 -9.30 13.92 0.23
CA SER A 76 -8.75 14.22 1.56
C SER A 76 -8.66 12.99 2.46
N PHE A 77 -9.59 12.04 2.36
CA PHE A 77 -9.58 10.81 3.15
C PHE A 77 -8.75 9.68 2.52
N LEU A 78 -8.72 9.61 1.19
CA LEU A 78 -8.08 8.51 0.45
C LEU A 78 -6.56 8.63 0.35
N TYR A 79 -6.01 9.85 0.25
CA TYR A 79 -4.56 10.05 0.18
C TYR A 79 -3.80 9.60 1.44
N PRO A 80 -4.27 9.87 2.67
CA PRO A 80 -3.72 9.28 3.90
C PRO A 80 -3.77 7.75 3.91
N LEU A 81 -4.78 7.16 3.27
CA LEU A 81 -4.87 5.72 3.10
C LEU A 81 -3.73 5.18 2.25
N ILE A 82 -3.48 5.85 1.13
CA ILE A 82 -2.39 5.47 0.23
C ILE A 82 -1.05 5.61 0.95
N SER A 83 -0.87 6.65 1.77
CA SER A 83 0.41 6.83 2.46
C SER A 83 0.72 5.71 3.46
N LEU A 84 -0.30 5.08 4.07
CA LEU A 84 -0.14 3.87 4.87
C LEU A 84 0.43 2.68 4.08
N SER A 85 0.21 2.60 2.77
CA SER A 85 0.84 1.55 1.96
C SER A 85 2.36 1.64 1.98
N TYR A 86 2.95 2.83 2.08
CA TYR A 86 4.41 2.99 2.19
C TYR A 86 4.98 2.35 3.45
N VAL A 87 4.20 2.34 4.55
CA VAL A 87 4.59 1.67 5.80
C VAL A 87 4.71 0.16 5.56
N TRP A 88 3.72 -0.44 4.91
CA TRP A 88 3.73 -1.85 4.57
C TRP A 88 4.81 -2.20 3.55
N VAL A 89 5.04 -1.36 2.54
CA VAL A 89 6.11 -1.53 1.56
C VAL A 89 7.46 -1.53 2.25
N ALA A 90 7.69 -0.60 3.20
CA ALA A 90 8.93 -0.56 3.96
C ALA A 90 9.13 -1.84 4.79
N ILE A 91 8.10 -2.28 5.53
CA ILE A 91 8.15 -3.51 6.33
C ILE A 91 8.43 -4.73 5.44
N LEU A 92 7.64 -4.91 4.37
CA LEU A 92 7.82 -6.02 3.45
C LEU A 92 9.16 -5.95 2.72
N SER A 93 9.70 -4.77 2.46
CA SER A 93 11.01 -4.63 1.81
C SER A 93 12.14 -5.10 2.72
N VAL A 94 12.07 -4.80 4.01
CA VAL A 94 13.04 -5.31 5.00
C VAL A 94 12.90 -6.83 5.12
N VAL A 95 11.69 -7.37 5.16
CA VAL A 95 11.47 -8.83 5.29
C VAL A 95 11.93 -9.59 4.05
N VAL A 96 11.53 -9.15 2.85
CA VAL A 96 11.74 -9.87 1.59
C VAL A 96 13.12 -9.62 1.00
N PHE A 97 13.62 -8.39 1.06
CA PHE A 97 14.91 -8.01 0.46
C PHE A 97 16.04 -7.84 1.48
N GLN A 98 15.76 -8.00 2.78
CA GLN A 98 16.74 -7.81 3.85
C GLN A 98 17.41 -6.42 3.79
N GLU A 99 16.68 -5.41 3.30
CA GLU A 99 17.20 -4.04 3.21
C GLU A 99 17.43 -3.46 4.60
N GLU A 100 18.55 -2.76 4.78
CA GLU A 100 18.80 -2.05 6.02
C GLU A 100 17.79 -0.92 6.23
N MET A 101 17.17 -0.94 7.41
CA MET A 101 16.18 0.05 7.80
C MET A 101 16.88 1.27 8.40
N ASN A 102 17.14 2.25 7.55
CA ASN A 102 17.76 3.52 7.95
C ASN A 102 16.89 4.25 9.01
N PRO A 103 17.49 4.82 10.08
CA PRO A 103 16.78 5.67 11.04
C PRO A 103 15.88 6.73 10.42
N TYR A 104 16.28 7.32 9.28
CA TYR A 104 15.45 8.29 8.55
C TYR A 104 14.17 7.66 7.95
N LYS A 105 14.23 6.41 7.48
CA LYS A 105 13.04 5.68 7.00
C LYS A 105 12.05 5.45 8.16
N ILE A 106 12.57 5.07 9.34
CA ILE A 106 11.76 4.84 10.54
C ILE A 106 11.08 6.14 10.99
N ALA A 107 11.84 7.24 11.03
CA ALA A 107 11.29 8.56 11.35
C ALA A 107 10.18 8.96 10.36
N GLY A 108 10.39 8.77 9.06
CA GLY A 108 9.39 9.03 8.02
C GLY A 108 8.12 8.20 8.20
N ILE A 109 8.25 6.91 8.51
CA ILE A 109 7.11 6.03 8.84
C ILE A 109 6.33 6.57 10.04
N GLY A 110 7.03 7.01 11.09
CA GLY A 110 6.40 7.62 12.26
C GLY A 110 5.56 8.86 11.91
N VAL A 111 6.10 9.72 11.04
CA VAL A 111 5.39 10.92 10.54
C VAL A 111 4.14 10.55 9.73
N ILE A 112 4.23 9.53 8.86
CA ILE A 112 3.07 9.05 8.09
C ILE A 112 1.98 8.57 9.05
N ILE A 113 2.32 7.71 10.02
CA ILE A 113 1.36 7.18 10.99
C ILE A 113 0.70 8.32 11.79
N ALA A 114 1.50 9.29 12.26
CA ALA A 114 0.99 10.46 12.98
C ALA A 114 0.04 11.29 12.11
N GLY A 115 0.41 11.56 10.85
CA GLY A 115 -0.43 12.29 9.90
C GLY A 115 -1.78 11.60 9.66
N VAL A 116 -1.78 10.28 9.48
CA VAL A 116 -3.03 9.51 9.32
C VAL A 116 -3.86 9.52 10.61
N ALA A 117 -3.24 9.42 11.78
CA ALA A 117 -3.94 9.47 13.07
C ALA A 117 -4.65 10.83 13.29
N VAL A 118 -4.01 11.94 12.90
CA VAL A 118 -4.60 13.28 12.96
C VAL A 118 -5.79 13.40 12.01
N MET A 119 -5.64 12.96 10.76
CA MET A 119 -6.71 12.97 9.74
C MET A 119 -7.92 12.12 10.17
N GLY A 120 -7.67 10.92 10.72
CA GLY A 120 -8.73 10.04 11.22
C GLY A 120 -9.52 10.62 12.40
N ASN A 121 -8.94 11.56 13.15
CA ASN A 121 -9.64 12.29 14.21
C ASN A 121 -10.42 13.50 13.68
N GLY A 122 -10.01 14.10 12.56
CA GLY A 122 -10.71 15.22 11.91
C GLY A 122 -12.07 14.82 11.31
N ALA A 123 -12.22 13.57 10.86
CA ALA A 123 -13.48 13.01 10.35
C ALA A 123 -14.55 12.73 11.44
N ARG A 124 -14.35 13.23 12.67
CA ARG A 124 -15.31 13.10 13.80
C ARG A 124 -16.34 14.22 13.88
N LYS A 125 -16.28 15.25 13.03
CA LYS A 125 -17.27 16.33 13.02
C LYS A 125 -18.40 16.03 12.04
#